data_AF-A0AA88RUC3-F1
#
_entry.id   AF-A0AA88RUC3-F1
#
_cell.length_a   1.000
_cell.length_b   1.000
_cell.length_c   1.000
_cell.angle_alpha   90.00
_cell.angle_beta   90.00
_cell.angle_gamma   90.00
#
_symmetry.space_group_name_H-M   'P 1'
#
loop_
_entity.id
_entity.type
_entity.pdbx_description
1 polymer ?
#
loop_
_entity_poly.entity_id
_entity_poly.type
_entity_poly.pdbx_seq_one_letter_code
_entity_poly.pdbx_strand_id
1 'polypeptide(L)'
;MWGKECYEIIKHFQKKATLDDNYYFAVDLVINGSLRRNYELIPYYKGENTVFDVSPPFLSVSVQHDHAIVPRKFQVTRFSVGGCVVDANGRGVDGVKIIVDGHERSVTDKKEYYKLDQ
;
A
#
# COMPACT_ATOMS: atom_id res chain seq x y z
N MET A 1 -32.69 -17.08 2.65
CA MET A 1 -32.74 -15.94 3.59
C MET A 1 -31.31 -15.54 3.98
N TRP A 2 -30.46 -15.24 2.98
CA TRP A 2 -29.01 -14.99 3.14
C TRP A 2 -28.58 -13.65 2.51
N GLY A 3 -29.55 -12.78 2.15
CA GLY A 3 -29.30 -11.56 1.37
C GLY A 3 -29.41 -10.25 2.15
N LYS A 4 -29.70 -10.29 3.46
CA LYS A 4 -29.81 -9.06 4.28
C LYS A 4 -28.52 -8.71 5.02
N GLU A 5 -27.68 -9.70 5.35
CA GLU A 5 -26.44 -9.45 6.09
C GLU A 5 -25.36 -8.80 5.22
N CYS A 6 -25.31 -9.12 3.92
CA CYS A 6 -24.33 -8.51 3.00
C CYS A 6 -24.62 -7.04 2.67
N TYR A 7 -25.89 -6.61 2.70
CA TYR A 7 -26.29 -5.25 2.33
C TYR A 7 -25.84 -4.19 3.36
N GLU A 8 -25.83 -4.55 4.65
CA GLU A 8 -25.40 -3.64 5.72
C GLU A 8 -23.87 -3.50 5.80
N ILE A 9 -23.11 -4.48 5.29
CA ILE A 9 -21.64 -4.42 5.21
C ILE A 9 -21.19 -3.32 4.23
N ILE A 10 -21.96 -3.09 3.16
CA ILE A 10 -21.54 -2.23 2.03
C ILE A 10 -21.80 -0.74 2.31
N LYS A 11 -22.79 -0.39 3.14
CA LYS A 11 -23.11 1.03 3.43
C LYS A 11 -22.10 1.75 4.31
N HIS A 12 -21.21 1.01 4.98
CA HIS A 12 -20.23 1.57 5.91
C HIS A 12 -18.77 1.39 5.45
N PHE A 13 -18.51 1.10 4.17
CA PHE A 13 -17.14 1.07 3.63
C PHE A 13 -16.53 2.47 3.47
N GLN A 14 -16.52 3.24 4.57
CA GLN A 14 -15.54 4.29 4.78
C GLN A 14 -14.35 3.70 5.53
N LYS A 15 -13.26 3.48 4.77
CA LYS A 15 -11.88 3.39 5.25
C LYS A 15 -11.44 2.04 5.84
N LYS A 16 -10.59 1.37 5.05
CA LYS A 16 -9.53 0.42 5.43
C LYS A 16 -10.02 -0.95 5.92
N ALA A 17 -10.06 -1.93 5.02
CA ALA A 17 -10.11 -3.34 5.39
C ALA A 17 -8.73 -3.78 5.88
N THR A 18 -8.67 -4.32 7.10
CA THR A 18 -7.49 -4.98 7.67
C THR A 18 -7.34 -6.35 7.02
N LEU A 19 -6.11 -6.70 6.60
CA LEU A 19 -5.79 -8.01 6.02
C LEU A 19 -6.07 -9.14 7.04
N ASP A 20 -6.92 -10.09 6.68
CA ASP A 20 -6.89 -11.44 7.24
C ASP A 20 -6.10 -12.38 6.31
N ASP A 21 -5.75 -13.58 6.78
CA ASP A 21 -4.95 -14.56 6.05
C ASP A 21 -5.62 -15.12 4.78
N ASN A 22 -6.92 -14.82 4.55
CA ASN A 22 -7.73 -15.42 3.49
C ASN A 22 -8.20 -14.42 2.41
N TYR A 23 -7.85 -13.13 2.50
CA TYR A 23 -7.94 -12.12 1.43
C TYR A 23 -9.29 -12.07 0.68
N TYR A 24 -10.40 -11.83 1.38
CA TYR A 24 -11.69 -11.53 0.74
C TYR A 24 -11.98 -10.03 0.71
N PHE A 25 -12.35 -9.50 -0.46
CA PHE A 25 -13.00 -8.20 -0.60
C PHE A 25 -14.29 -8.38 -1.39
N ALA A 26 -15.42 -7.95 -0.81
CA ALA A 26 -16.70 -7.90 -1.50
C ALA A 26 -16.90 -6.46 -1.99
N VAL A 27 -17.08 -6.29 -3.30
CA VAL A 27 -17.26 -4.98 -3.93
C VAL A 27 -18.45 -5.05 -4.90
N ASP A 28 -19.61 -4.57 -4.45
CA ASP A 28 -20.73 -4.22 -5.32
C ASP A 28 -20.73 -2.70 -5.56
N LEU A 29 -20.08 -2.25 -6.64
CA LEU A 29 -20.12 -0.85 -7.04
C LEU A 29 -21.28 -0.64 -8.03
N VAL A 30 -22.34 0.01 -7.53
CA VAL A 30 -23.42 0.56 -8.35
C VAL A 30 -23.09 2.03 -8.66
N ILE A 31 -22.81 2.34 -9.92
CA ILE A 31 -22.57 3.72 -10.38
C ILE A 31 -23.75 4.12 -11.27
N ASN A 32 -24.45 5.19 -10.90
CA ASN A 32 -25.63 5.70 -11.63
C ASN A 32 -26.71 4.62 -11.89
N GLY A 33 -26.93 3.72 -10.93
CA GLY A 33 -27.91 2.62 -11.05
C GLY A 33 -27.45 1.44 -11.90
N SER A 34 -26.22 1.46 -12.44
CA SER A 34 -25.63 0.36 -13.19
C SER A 34 -24.57 -0.38 -12.37
N LEU A 35 -24.68 -1.71 -12.33
CA LEU A 35 -23.68 -2.58 -11.70
C LEU A 35 -22.42 -2.62 -12.56
N ARG A 36 -21.28 -2.21 -11.99
CA ARG A 36 -19.98 -2.53 -12.60
C ARG A 36 -19.54 -3.92 -12.20
N ARG A 37 -19.09 -4.70 -13.17
CA ARG A 37 -18.54 -6.05 -12.96
C ARG A 37 -17.04 -6.12 -13.21
N ASN A 38 -16.45 -5.07 -13.79
CA ASN A 38 -15.02 -5.02 -14.08
C ASN A 38 -14.36 -3.96 -13.19
N TYR A 39 -13.31 -4.37 -12.51
CA TYR A 39 -12.58 -3.58 -11.54
C TYR A 39 -11.09 -3.60 -11.84
N GLU A 40 -10.42 -2.52 -11.48
CA GLU A 40 -8.97 -2.45 -11.43
C GLU A 40 -8.56 -2.40 -9.97
N LEU A 41 -7.79 -3.40 -9.53
CA LEU A 41 -7.21 -3.44 -8.20
C LEU A 41 -5.85 -2.76 -8.25
N ILE A 42 -5.68 -1.74 -7.43
CA ILE A 42 -4.43 -0.99 -7.32
C ILE A 42 -3.88 -1.23 -5.90
N PRO A 43 -2.64 -1.73 -5.75
CA PRO A 43 -2.04 -1.92 -4.45
C PRO A 43 -1.78 -0.57 -3.77
N TYR A 44 -2.11 -0.48 -2.48
CA TYR A 44 -1.86 0.73 -1.70
C TYR A 44 -0.94 0.44 -0.52
N TYR A 45 0.31 0.89 -0.64
CA TYR A 45 1.29 0.86 0.42
C TYR A 45 1.61 2.30 0.82
N LYS A 46 1.48 2.63 2.10
CA LYS A 46 1.83 3.94 2.64
C LYS A 46 2.79 3.77 3.80
N GLY A 47 4.00 4.29 3.65
CA GLY A 47 4.90 4.64 4.75
C GLY A 47 5.11 6.15 4.77
N GLU A 48 5.39 6.74 5.93
CA GLU A 48 5.57 8.19 6.04
C GLU A 48 6.73 8.70 5.17
N ASN A 49 7.83 7.93 5.11
CA ASN A 49 9.01 8.24 4.30
C ASN A 49 9.47 7.02 3.48
N THR A 50 8.52 6.19 3.04
CA THR A 50 8.83 4.96 2.32
C THR A 50 8.10 4.90 1.00
N VAL A 51 8.84 4.64 -0.07
CA VAL A 51 8.33 4.35 -1.40
C VAL A 51 8.42 2.85 -1.63
N PHE A 52 7.35 2.26 -2.17
CA PHE A 52 7.29 0.84 -2.47
C PHE A 52 7.08 0.65 -3.97
N ASP A 53 7.94 -0.15 -4.60
CA ASP A 53 7.68 -0.65 -5.94
C ASP A 53 6.97 -2.00 -5.81
N VAL A 54 5.83 -2.16 -6.48
CA VAL A 54 4.95 -3.31 -6.34
C VAL A 54 4.66 -3.92 -7.71
N SER A 55 4.74 -5.25 -7.79
CA SER A 55 4.41 -6.01 -8.99
C SER A 55 3.31 -7.04 -8.70
N PRO A 56 2.30 -7.18 -9.58
CA PRO A 56 2.00 -6.27 -10.70
C PRO A 56 1.56 -4.88 -10.19
N PRO A 57 1.62 -3.81 -10.99
CA PRO A 57 1.21 -2.48 -10.54
C PRO A 57 -0.31 -2.34 -10.40
N PHE A 58 -1.08 -3.19 -11.07
CA PHE A 58 -2.53 -3.31 -10.95
C PHE A 58 -2.99 -4.68 -11.47
N LEU A 59 -4.24 -5.05 -11.18
CA LEU A 59 -4.89 -6.25 -11.73
C LEU A 59 -6.31 -5.94 -12.17
N SER A 60 -6.66 -6.33 -13.39
CA SER A 60 -8.04 -6.32 -13.86
C SER A 60 -8.78 -7.55 -13.35
N VAL A 61 -9.91 -7.35 -12.68
CA VAL A 61 -10.74 -8.43 -12.14
C VAL A 61 -12.18 -8.26 -12.62
N SER A 62 -12.79 -9.35 -13.07
CA SER A 62 -14.20 -9.39 -13.43
C SER A 62 -14.97 -10.18 -12.37
N VAL A 63 -15.88 -9.51 -11.66
CA VAL A 63 -16.78 -10.11 -10.67
C VAL A 63 -18.05 -10.54 -11.37
N GLN A 64 -18.25 -11.85 -11.44
CA GLN A 64 -19.44 -12.44 -12.04
C GLN A 64 -20.55 -12.51 -10.98
N HIS A 65 -20.79 -13.68 -10.41
CA HIS A 65 -21.80 -13.86 -9.37
C HIS A 65 -21.09 -14.01 -8.02
N ASP A 66 -21.40 -13.10 -7.09
CA ASP A 66 -20.98 -13.10 -5.69
C ASP A 66 -19.50 -12.74 -5.43
N HIS A 67 -18.54 -13.46 -6.04
CA HIS A 67 -17.11 -13.27 -5.78
C HIS A 67 -16.24 -13.39 -7.03
N ALA A 68 -14.99 -12.94 -6.91
CA ALA A 68 -13.93 -13.18 -7.87
C ALA A 68 -12.64 -13.60 -7.16
N ILE A 69 -11.91 -14.52 -7.79
CA ILE A 69 -10.58 -14.91 -7.32
C ILE A 69 -9.55 -14.00 -7.98
N VAL A 70 -8.67 -13.39 -7.18
CA VAL A 70 -7.55 -12.63 -7.71
C VAL A 70 -6.50 -13.60 -8.26
N PRO A 71 -6.14 -13.52 -9.55
CA PRO A 71 -5.31 -14.54 -10.18
C PRO A 71 -3.85 -14.51 -9.71
N ARG A 72 -3.39 -13.38 -9.15
CA ARG A 72 -2.00 -13.16 -8.73
C ARG A 72 -1.95 -12.27 -7.49
N LYS A 73 -0.98 -12.50 -6.60
CA LYS A 73 -0.72 -11.62 -5.45
C LYS A 73 0.10 -10.41 -5.89
N PHE A 74 -0.15 -9.27 -5.26
CA PHE A 74 0.76 -8.13 -5.28
C PHE A 74 1.96 -8.43 -4.40
N GLN A 75 3.16 -8.11 -4.88
CA GLN A 75 4.40 -8.30 -4.16
C GLN A 75 5.20 -7.01 -4.19
N VAL A 76 5.66 -6.57 -3.01
CA VAL A 76 6.67 -5.51 -2.92
C VAL A 76 7.95 -6.08 -3.50
N THR A 77 8.42 -5.51 -4.61
CA THR A 77 9.64 -5.92 -5.29
C THR A 77 10.83 -5.08 -4.89
N ARG A 78 10.60 -3.84 -4.48
CA ARG A 78 11.62 -2.92 -4.00
C ARG A 78 11.01 -1.98 -2.98
N PHE A 79 11.80 -1.47 -2.05
CA PHE A 79 11.39 -0.31 -1.28
C PHE A 79 12.56 0.64 -1.04
N SER A 80 12.20 1.90 -0.85
CA SER A 80 13.13 2.97 -0.53
C SER A 80 12.70 3.66 0.73
N VAL A 81 13.60 3.83 1.69
CA VAL A 81 13.38 4.66 2.88
C VAL A 81 14.21 5.93 2.75
N GLY A 82 13.57 7.08 2.94
CA GLY A 82 14.24 8.37 2.99
C GLY A 82 14.08 9.05 4.35
N GLY A 83 14.92 10.05 4.61
CA GLY A 83 14.76 10.89 5.79
C GLY A 83 15.88 11.91 5.92
N CYS A 84 15.85 12.67 7.01
CA CYS A 84 16.92 13.57 7.40
C CYS A 84 17.38 13.28 8.83
N VAL A 85 18.64 13.56 9.13
CA VAL A 85 19.15 13.52 10.51
C VAL A 85 19.25 14.96 10.99
N VAL A 86 18.68 15.26 12.16
CA VAL A 86 18.62 16.62 12.72
C VAL A 86 19.23 16.71 14.12
N ASP A 87 19.76 17.89 14.46
CA ASP A 87 20.24 18.26 15.80
C ASP A 87 19.06 18.58 16.75
N ALA A 88 19.38 18.91 18.00
CA ALA A 88 18.37 19.27 19.01
C ALA A 88 17.54 20.52 18.67
N ASN A 89 17.99 21.35 17.72
CA ASN A 89 17.29 22.54 17.26
C ASN A 89 16.53 22.28 15.94
N GLY A 90 16.49 21.03 15.47
CA GLY A 90 15.83 20.65 14.22
C GLY A 90 16.59 21.01 12.95
N ARG A 91 17.88 21.37 13.04
CA ARG A 91 18.73 21.64 11.86
C ARG A 91 19.38 20.35 11.42
N GLY A 92 19.44 20.08 10.12
CA GLY A 92 20.01 18.82 9.68
C GLY A 92 21.52 18.73 9.83
N VAL A 93 22.00 17.50 9.77
CA VAL A 93 23.38 17.15 10.07
C VAL A 93 23.97 16.41 8.87
N ASP A 94 24.98 17.02 8.26
CA ASP A 94 25.76 16.46 7.15
C ASP A 94 26.77 15.41 7.67
N GLY A 95 27.11 14.42 6.82
CA GLY A 95 28.17 13.45 7.10
C GLY A 95 27.81 12.34 8.10
N VAL A 96 26.53 12.16 8.43
CA VAL A 96 26.08 11.11 9.36
C VAL A 96 25.99 9.78 8.64
N LYS A 97 26.71 8.78 9.16
CA LYS A 97 26.66 7.40 8.65
C LYS A 97 25.38 6.70 9.08
N ILE A 98 24.64 6.20 8.10
CA ILE A 98 23.43 5.39 8.31
C ILE A 98 23.83 3.92 8.21
N ILE A 99 23.68 3.18 9.31
CA ILE A 99 24.05 1.77 9.43
C ILE A 99 22.77 0.93 9.59
N VAL A 100 22.61 -0.09 8.74
CA VAL A 100 21.51 -1.06 8.81
C VAL A 100 22.10 -2.45 8.83
N ASP A 101 21.69 -3.28 9.80
CA ASP A 101 22.22 -4.62 10.03
C ASP A 101 23.75 -4.67 10.18
N GLY A 102 24.33 -3.63 10.79
CA GLY A 102 25.78 -3.52 11.00
C GLY A 102 26.57 -3.05 9.77
N HIS A 103 25.93 -2.78 8.64
CA HIS A 103 26.58 -2.29 7.43
C HIS A 103 26.23 -0.82 7.17
N GLU A 104 27.24 -0.01 6.84
CA GLU A 104 27.02 1.35 6.33
C GLU A 104 26.26 1.27 5.00
N ARG A 105 25.10 1.91 4.94
CA ARG A 105 24.21 1.90 3.76
C ARG A 105 24.13 3.25 3.08
N SER A 106 24.36 4.34 3.81
CA SER A 106 24.30 5.70 3.28
C SER A 106 25.01 6.68 4.21
N VAL A 107 25.27 7.89 3.72
CA VAL A 107 25.74 9.03 4.50
C VAL A 107 24.82 10.21 4.17
N THR A 108 24.37 10.97 5.16
CA THR A 108 23.57 12.17 4.91
C THR A 108 24.34 13.15 4.02
N ASP A 109 23.66 13.70 3.02
CA ASP A 109 24.26 14.65 2.09
C ASP A 109 24.23 16.09 2.64
N LYS A 110 24.81 17.02 1.88
CA LYS A 110 24.80 18.47 2.21
C LYS A 110 23.41 19.11 2.20
N LYS A 111 22.39 18.38 1.76
CA LYS A 111 20.98 18.78 1.88
C LYS A 111 20.32 18.14 3.10
N GLU A 112 21.10 17.40 3.91
CA GLU A 112 20.75 16.76 5.17
C GLU A 112 19.89 15.50 5.02
N TYR A 113 19.73 14.99 3.79
CA TYR A 113 18.88 13.83 3.49
C TYR A 113 19.70 12.57 3.24
N TYR A 114 19.13 11.41 3.60
CA TYR A 114 19.60 10.11 3.20
C TYR A 114 18.49 9.34 2.47
N LYS A 115 18.89 8.40 1.63
CA LYS A 115 18.02 7.43 0.97
C LYS A 115 18.64 6.05 1.04
N LEU A 116 17.85 5.07 1.44
CA LEU A 116 18.19 3.65 1.48
C LEU A 116 17.34 2.94 0.45
N ASP A 117 17.97 2.31 -0.53
CA ASP A 117 17.31 1.49 -1.55
C ASP A 117 17.62 0.01 -1.28
N GLN A 118 16.58 -0.84 -1.31
CA GLN A 118 16.71 -2.30 -1.18
C GLN A 118 15.93 -3.02 -2.29
#